data_AF-A0A7C4WPL5-F1
#
_entry.id   AF-A0A7C4WPL5-F1
#
_cell.length_a   1.000
_cell.length_b   1.000
_cell.length_c   1.000
_cell.angle_alpha   90.00
_cell.angle_beta   90.00
_cell.angle_gamma   90.00
#
_symmetry.space_group_name_H-M   'P 1'
#
loop_
_entity.id
_entity.type
_entity.pdbx_description
1 polymer ?
#
loop_
_entity_poly.entity_id
_entity_poly.type
_entity_poly.pdbx_seq_one_letter_code
_entity_poly.pdbx_strand_id
1 'polypeptide(L)' 'MTATEVLELVRQLPREEKLQVLEALAHALRADLQAPPSAPAGTDLATAATALREEYLANPELTAFTVLDGEELHETR' A
#
# COMPACT_ATOMS: atom_id res chain seq x y z
N MET A 1 0.49 -27.44 5.93
CA MET A 1 -0.78 -27.29 5.18
C MET A 1 -0.46 -26.76 3.80
N THR A 2 -0.96 -27.42 2.77
CA THR A 2 -0.84 -26.98 1.37
C THR A 2 -2.06 -26.16 0.97
N ALA A 3 -1.95 -25.32 -0.07
CA ALA A 3 -3.07 -24.52 -0.56
C ALA A 3 -4.29 -25.38 -0.95
N THR A 4 -4.03 -26.58 -1.46
CA THR A 4 -5.06 -27.56 -1.83
C THR A 4 -5.83 -28.08 -0.61
N GLU A 5 -5.15 -28.33 0.50
CA GLU A 5 -5.77 -28.76 1.76
C GLU A 5 -6.69 -27.68 2.36
N VAL A 6 -6.29 -26.40 2.25
CA VAL A 6 -7.11 -25.26 2.69
C VAL A 6 -8.40 -25.17 1.86
N LEU A 7 -8.29 -25.32 0.53
CA LEU A 7 -9.45 -25.27 -0.35
C LEU A 7 -10.43 -26.42 -0.08
N GLU A 8 -9.93 -27.62 0.19
CA GLU A 8 -10.79 -28.75 0.53
C GLU A 8 -11.51 -28.55 1.87
N LEU A 9 -10.85 -27.98 2.88
CA LEU A 9 -11.49 -27.61 4.14
C LEU A 9 -12.60 -26.57 3.92
N VAL A 10 -12.35 -25.53 3.13
CA VAL A 10 -13.37 -24.52 2.80
C VAL A 10 -14.54 -25.12 2.03
N ARG A 11 -14.30 -26.11 1.15
CA ARG A 11 -15.37 -26.81 0.42
C ARG A 11 -16.29 -27.62 1.31
N GLN A 12 -15.82 -28.10 2.46
CA GLN A 12 -16.60 -28.90 3.40
C GLN A 12 -17.51 -28.06 4.32
N LEU A 13 -17.28 -26.75 4.41
CA LEU A 13 -18.11 -25.84 5.22
C LEU A 13 -19.55 -25.73 4.67
N PRO A 14 -20.54 -25.37 5.49
CA PRO A 14 -21.86 -24.96 5.01
C PRO A 14 -21.77 -23.65 4.22
N ARG A 15 -22.75 -23.39 3.36
CA ARG A 15 -22.72 -22.28 2.39
C ARG A 15 -22.53 -20.90 3.03
N GLU A 16 -23.12 -20.70 4.21
CA GLU A 16 -23.03 -19.45 4.96
C GLU A 16 -21.62 -19.22 5.49
N GLU A 17 -20.99 -20.23 6.09
CA GLU A 17 -19.61 -20.18 6.56
C GLU A 17 -18.61 -20.00 5.41
N LYS A 18 -18.87 -20.58 4.23
CA LYS A 18 -18.03 -20.32 3.04
C LYS A 18 -18.00 -18.85 2.65
N LEU A 19 -19.15 -18.19 2.69
CA LEU A 19 -19.25 -16.76 2.36
C LEU A 19 -18.48 -15.93 3.38
N GLN A 20 -18.65 -16.21 4.67
CA GLN A 20 -17.92 -15.53 5.74
C GLN A 20 -16.40 -15.67 5.59
N VAL A 21 -15.91 -16.87 5.27
CA VAL A 21 -14.47 -17.11 5.05
C VAL A 21 -13.96 -16.34 3.83
N LEU A 22 -14.71 -16.32 2.73
CA LEU A 22 -14.33 -15.55 1.54
C LEU A 22 -14.32 -14.05 1.80
N GLU A 23 -15.30 -13.53 2.55
CA GLU A 23 -15.35 -12.11 2.92
C GLU A 23 -14.18 -11.72 3.82
N ALA A 24 -13.85 -12.55 4.80
CA ALA A 24 -12.71 -12.34 5.69
C ALA A 24 -11.38 -12.35 4.91
N LEU A 25 -11.20 -13.30 3.99
CA LEU A 25 -10.02 -13.37 3.12
C LEU A 25 -9.92 -12.15 2.19
N ALA A 26 -11.05 -11.71 1.61
CA ALA A 26 -11.09 -10.52 0.78
C ALA A 26 -10.75 -9.25 1.57
N HIS A 27 -11.22 -9.14 2.82
CA HIS A 27 -10.87 -8.03 3.71
C HIS A 27 -9.38 -8.04 4.07
N ALA A 28 -8.83 -9.20 4.44
CA ALA A 28 -7.41 -9.34 4.75
C ALA A 28 -6.53 -8.97 3.55
N LEU A 29 -6.87 -9.47 2.36
CA LEU A 29 -6.13 -9.14 1.14
C LEU A 29 -6.22 -7.64 0.81
N ARG A 30 -7.39 -7.02 0.99
CA ARG A 30 -7.53 -5.58 0.78
C ARG A 30 -6.70 -4.79 1.79
N ALA A 31 -6.65 -5.21 3.05
CA ALA A 31 -5.82 -4.59 4.07
C ALA A 31 -4.32 -4.73 3.73
N ASP A 32 -3.88 -5.88 3.24
CA ASP A 32 -2.49 -6.09 2.81
C ASP A 32 -2.13 -5.24 1.58
N LEU A 33 -3.06 -5.09 0.63
CA LEU A 33 -2.86 -4.25 -0.55
C LEU A 33 -2.90 -2.76 -0.25
N GLN A 34 -3.63 -2.36 0.80
CA GLN A 34 -3.71 -0.97 1.27
C GLN A 34 -2.65 -0.64 2.32
N ALA A 35 -1.97 -1.65 2.88
CA ALA A 35 -0.88 -1.42 3.80
C ALA A 35 0.20 -0.62 3.05
N PRO A 36 0.57 0.57 3.54
CA PRO A 36 1.72 1.27 2.99
C PRO A 36 2.93 0.32 3.09
N PRO A 37 3.87 0.36 2.12
CA PRO A 37 5.08 -0.43 2.21
C PRO A 37 5.69 -0.14 3.58
N SER A 38 5.79 -1.19 4.41
CA SER A 38 6.29 -1.06 5.77
C SER A 38 7.66 -0.41 5.65
N ALA A 39 7.77 0.85 6.07
CA ALA A 39 9.01 1.58 5.98
C ALA A 39 10.04 0.73 6.73
N PRO A 40 11.17 0.34 6.08
CA PRO A 40 12.11 -0.55 6.74
C PRO A 40 12.51 0.10 8.05
N ALA A 41 12.26 -0.61 9.15
CA ALA A 41 12.56 -0.14 10.49
C ALA A 41 14.02 0.29 10.54
N GLY A 42 14.26 1.60 10.58
CA GLY A 42 15.62 2.17 10.57
C GLY A 42 16.05 2.93 9.33
N THR A 43 15.18 3.23 8.36
CA THR A 43 15.50 4.29 7.39
C THR A 43 15.29 5.65 8.05
N ASP A 44 16.37 6.18 8.63
CA ASP A 44 16.44 7.58 9.00
C ASP A 44 16.11 8.42 7.76
N LEU A 45 15.00 9.15 7.83
CA LEU A 45 14.52 9.99 6.72
C LEU A 45 15.59 10.97 6.27
N ALA A 46 16.50 11.37 7.17
CA ALA A 46 17.65 12.22 6.81
C ALA A 46 18.64 11.50 5.88
N THR A 47 18.85 10.21 6.08
CA THR A 47 19.72 9.40 5.22
C THR A 47 19.09 9.18 3.84
N ALA A 48 17.79 8.87 3.78
CA ALA A 48 17.06 8.74 2.52
C ALA A 48 17.03 10.08 1.74
N ALA A 49 16.78 11.19 2.43
CA ALA A 49 16.81 12.53 1.82
C ALA A 49 18.21 12.90 1.31
N THR A 50 19.27 12.52 2.02
CA THR A 50 20.66 12.75 1.59
C THR A 50 21.00 11.93 0.35
N ALA A 51 20.56 10.67 0.29
CA ALA A 51 20.80 9.80 -0.87
C ALA A 51 20.11 10.31 -2.14
N LEU A 52 18.91 10.87 -2.01
CA LEU A 52 18.14 11.42 -3.16
C LEU A 52 18.64 12.80 -3.62
N ARG A 53 19.49 13.48 -2.84
CA ARG A 53 19.92 14.85 -3.13
C ARG A 53 20.59 14.99 -4.50
N GLU A 54 21.46 14.07 -4.87
CA GLU A 54 22.16 14.15 -6.16
C GLU A 54 21.19 13.98 -7.34
N GLU A 55 20.17 13.15 -7.18
CA GLU A 55 19.15 12.90 -8.21
C GLU A 55 18.27 14.13 -8.42
N TYR A 56 17.86 14.82 -7.35
CA TYR A 56 17.16 16.10 -7.44
C TYR A 56 18.00 17.22 -8.08
N LEU A 57 19.32 17.21 -7.88
CA LEU A 57 20.22 18.20 -8.50
C LEU A 57 20.48 17.89 -9.98
N ALA A 58 20.55 16.61 -10.34
CA ALA A 58 20.84 16.17 -11.70
C ALA A 58 19.61 16.21 -12.61
N ASN A 59 18.40 16.06 -12.06
CA ASN A 59 17.18 16.00 -12.84
C ASN A 59 16.23 17.19 -12.50
N PRO A 60 16.22 18.25 -13.32
CA PRO A 60 15.38 19.42 -13.09
C PRO A 60 13.88 19.13 -13.22
N GLU A 61 13.47 18.01 -13.84
CA GLU A 61 12.06 17.62 -13.88
C GLU A 61 11.53 17.18 -12.51
N LEU A 62 12.39 16.66 -11.63
CA LEU A 62 12.02 16.26 -10.26
C LEU A 62 11.83 17.45 -9.32
N THR A 63 12.34 18.63 -9.69
CA THR A 63 12.19 19.88 -8.94
C THR A 63 11.33 20.91 -9.68
N ALA A 64 10.83 20.56 -10.85
CA ALA A 64 9.96 21.42 -11.63
C ALA A 64 8.57 21.45 -10.98
N PHE A 65 8.27 22.54 -10.28
CA PHE A 65 6.90 22.83 -9.86
C PHE A 65 6.05 23.10 -11.11
N THR A 66 5.09 22.22 -11.35
CA THR A 66 4.15 22.35 -12.45
C THR A 66 2.93 23.17 -11.99
N VAL A 67 2.14 23.65 -12.94
CA VAL A 67 0.90 24.38 -12.66
C VAL A 67 -0.12 23.53 -11.87
N LEU A 68 0.02 22.19 -11.88
CA LEU A 68 -0.80 21.27 -11.08
C LEU A 68 -0.40 21.23 -9.60
N ASP A 69 0.83 21.62 -9.24
CA ASP A 69 1.29 21.67 -7.85
C ASP A 69 0.81 22.94 -7.10
N GLY A 70 0.15 23.85 -7.83
CA GLY A 70 -0.39 25.11 -7.33
C GLY A 70 -1.91 25.11 -7.17
N GLU A 71 -2.57 23.96 -7.04
CA GLU A 71 -3.99 23.98 -6.65
C GLU A 71 -4.10 24.60 -5.25
N GLU A 72 -4.72 25.78 -5.18
CA GLU A 72 -5.10 26.42 -3.92
C GLU A 72 -5.95 25.41 -3.14
N LEU A 73 -5.41 24.89 -2.03
CA LEU A 73 -6.18 24.16 -1.03
C LEU A 73 -7.33 25.05 -0.58
N HIS A 74 -8.48 24.91 -1.23
CA HIS A 74 -9.72 25.51 -0.77
C HIS A 74 -10.13 24.74 0.49
N GLU A 75 -9.63 25.18 1.64
CA GLU A 75 -10.20 24.85 2.93
C GLU A 75 -11.59 25.48 3.01
N THR A 76 -12.58 24.83 2.41
CA THR A 76 -13.99 25.14 2.65
C THR A 76 -14.31 24.79 4.09
N ARG A 77 -14.44 25.82 4.92
CA ARG A 77 -14.90 25.75 6.30
C ARG A 77 -16.42 25.88 6.39
#